data_AF-M7ZDH7-F1
#
_entry.id   AF-M7ZDH7-F1
#
_cell.length_a   1.000
_cell.length_b   1.000
_cell.length_c   1.000
_cell.angle_alpha   90.00
_cell.angle_beta   90.00
_cell.angle_gamma   90.00
#
_symmetry.space_group_name_H-M   'P 1'
#
loop_
_entity.id
_entity.type
_entity.pdbx_description
1 polymer ?
#
loop_
_entity_poly.entity_id
_entity_poly.type
_entity_poly.pdbx_seq_one_letter_code
_entity_poly.pdbx_strand_id
1 'polypeptide(L)'
;MADLQKEVDMYHDFLFIDADEGTKPPEKMLAYFKAAYDMFHAEFYVKADDTIYLRPDRLAALLAKDRLHHRTYIGCMKKGPVVSDPNMKWYESSYGLLGNEYFMHASGSLYALSSEVVGAIATTNNDRVKAYDSLRHSEHNIHYQGGKELTDVSCTYYHLT
;
A
#
# COMPACT_ATOMS: atom_id res chain seq x y z
N MET A 1 5.41 -12.74 -23.48
CA MET A 1 6.10 -11.48 -23.80
C MET A 1 5.54 -10.75 -25.03
N ALA A 2 5.34 -11.41 -26.19
CA ALA A 2 4.83 -10.72 -27.38
C ALA A 2 3.42 -10.11 -27.22
N ASP A 3 2.51 -10.78 -26.49
CA ASP A 3 1.16 -10.24 -26.26
C ASP A 3 1.16 -9.07 -25.27
N LEU A 4 2.01 -9.11 -24.24
CA LEU A 4 2.23 -7.98 -23.33
C LEU A 4 2.73 -6.75 -24.10
N GLN A 5 3.68 -6.92 -25.02
CA GLN A 5 4.19 -5.79 -25.82
C GLN A 5 3.10 -5.16 -26.69
N LYS A 6 2.23 -5.97 -27.30
CA LYS A 6 1.09 -5.45 -28.07
C LYS A 6 0.12 -4.64 -27.20
N GLU A 7 -0.12 -5.10 -25.97
CA GLU A 7 -1.00 -4.41 -25.02
C GLU A 7 -0.39 -3.06 -24.59
N VAL A 8 0.91 -3.04 -24.28
CA VAL A 8 1.70 -1.84 -23.98
C VAL A 8 1.62 -0.81 -25.11
N ASP A 9 1.81 -1.27 -26.34
CA ASP A 9 1.77 -0.42 -27.53
C ASP A 9 0.34 0.06 -27.85
N MET A 10 -0.69 -0.65 -27.39
CA MET A 10 -2.09 -0.33 -27.64
C MET A 10 -2.67 0.67 -26.63
N TYR A 11 -2.41 0.46 -25.33
CA TYR A 11 -3.12 1.18 -24.26
C TYR A 11 -2.28 2.26 -23.58
N HIS A 12 -0.95 2.18 -23.67
CA HIS A 12 -0.03 3.17 -23.09
C HIS A 12 -0.26 3.48 -21.60
N ASP A 13 -0.76 2.50 -20.84
CA ASP A 13 -1.10 2.58 -19.42
C ASP A 13 -0.20 1.69 -18.54
N PHE A 14 0.85 1.11 -19.14
CA PHE A 14 1.85 0.33 -18.42
C PHE A 14 2.95 1.22 -17.86
N LEU A 15 3.21 1.06 -16.55
CA LEU A 15 4.37 1.61 -15.89
C LEU A 15 5.37 0.49 -15.61
N PHE A 16 6.48 0.48 -16.34
CA PHE A 16 7.59 -0.42 -16.08
C PHE A 16 8.51 0.19 -15.01
N ILE A 17 8.68 -0.54 -13.91
CA ILE A 17 9.59 -0.18 -12.82
C ILE A 17 10.81 -1.10 -12.85
N ASP A 18 11.99 -0.52 -12.63
CA ASP A 18 13.25 -1.26 -12.55
C ASP A 18 13.37 -1.92 -11.17
N ALA A 19 12.62 -3.01 -11.00
CA ALA A 19 12.63 -3.86 -9.82
C ALA A 19 12.61 -5.33 -10.29
N ASP A 20 13.48 -6.17 -9.73
CA ASP A 20 13.52 -7.60 -10.07
C ASP A 20 12.19 -8.28 -9.70
N GLU A 21 11.74 -9.27 -10.48
CA GLU A 21 10.52 -10.02 -10.15
C GLU A 21 10.60 -10.76 -8.79
N GLY A 22 11.83 -11.03 -8.30
CA GLY A 22 12.11 -11.61 -6.98
C GLY A 22 12.29 -10.58 -5.86
N THR A 23 12.17 -9.28 -6.16
CA THR A 23 12.28 -8.19 -5.20
C THR A 23 11.18 -8.30 -4.15
N LYS A 24 11.53 -8.06 -2.87
CA LYS A 24 10.54 -8.12 -1.78
C LYS A 24 9.43 -7.09 -2.03
N PRO A 25 8.16 -7.39 -1.72
CA PRO A 25 7.04 -6.48 -1.97
C PRO A 25 7.23 -5.01 -1.49
N PRO A 26 7.90 -4.71 -0.35
CA PRO A 26 8.20 -3.33 0.04
C PRO A 26 9.02 -2.55 -0.99
N GLU A 27 9.99 -3.18 -1.64
CA GLU A 27 10.90 -2.55 -2.59
C GLU A 27 10.19 -2.26 -3.92
N LYS A 28 9.32 -3.18 -4.37
CA LYS A 28 8.47 -2.98 -5.56
C LYS A 28 7.52 -1.79 -5.38
N MET A 29 6.88 -1.70 -4.22
CA MET A 29 5.97 -0.58 -3.90
C MET A 29 6.71 0.76 -3.78
N LEU A 30 7.92 0.75 -3.20
CA LEU A 30 8.75 1.95 -3.15
C LEU A 30 9.14 2.42 -4.55
N ALA A 31 9.59 1.52 -5.41
CA ALA A 31 9.95 1.82 -6.79
C ALA A 31 8.74 2.39 -7.57
N TYR A 32 7.57 1.78 -7.39
CA TYR A 32 6.32 2.28 -7.94
C TYR A 32 6.01 3.71 -7.48
N PHE A 33 6.01 3.99 -6.17
CA PHE A 33 5.67 5.33 -5.68
C PHE A 33 6.70 6.39 -6.08
N LYS A 34 7.99 6.04 -6.16
CA LYS A 34 9.03 6.92 -6.70
C LYS A 34 8.74 7.29 -8.16
N ALA A 35 8.57 6.28 -9.02
CA ALA A 35 8.29 6.49 -10.43
C ALA A 35 6.98 7.25 -10.66
N ALA A 36 5.92 6.89 -9.95
CA ALA A 36 4.63 7.56 -10.06
C ALA A 36 4.71 9.03 -9.65
N TYR A 37 5.43 9.34 -8.56
CA TYR A 37 5.61 10.71 -8.09
C TYR A 37 6.38 11.59 -9.08
N ASP A 38 7.41 11.03 -9.70
CA ASP A 38 8.23 11.75 -10.68
C ASP A 38 7.49 11.97 -12.01
N MET A 39 6.58 11.06 -12.39
CA MET A 39 5.86 11.10 -13.67
C MET A 39 4.53 11.84 -13.63
N PHE A 40 3.81 11.79 -12.50
CA PHE A 40 2.44 12.27 -12.43
C PHE A 40 2.29 13.35 -11.35
N HIS A 41 1.74 14.50 -11.71
CA HIS A 41 1.39 15.54 -10.73
C HIS A 41 -0.04 15.31 -10.21
N ALA A 42 -0.18 14.50 -9.16
CA ALA A 42 -1.48 14.17 -8.55
C ALA A 42 -1.61 14.64 -7.10
N GLU A 43 -2.84 14.95 -6.67
CA GLU A 43 -3.16 15.22 -5.25
C GLU A 43 -3.16 13.94 -4.41
N PHE A 44 -3.57 12.83 -5.00
CA PHE A 44 -3.60 11.51 -4.39
C PHE A 44 -3.09 10.44 -5.36
N TYR A 45 -2.36 9.48 -4.82
CA TYR A 45 -1.93 8.25 -5.50
C TYR A 45 -2.68 7.08 -4.89
N VAL A 46 -3.32 6.27 -5.72
CA VAL A 46 -4.20 5.19 -5.29
C VAL A 46 -3.61 3.85 -5.73
N LYS A 47 -3.39 2.95 -4.77
CA LYS A 47 -3.11 1.54 -5.03
C LYS A 47 -4.41 0.78 -5.05
N ALA A 48 -4.65 0.02 -6.12
CA ALA A 48 -5.79 -0.89 -6.27
C ALA A 48 -5.32 -2.26 -6.78
N ASP A 49 -5.94 -3.34 -6.33
CA ASP A 49 -5.77 -4.66 -6.93
C ASP A 49 -6.61 -4.80 -8.20
N ASP A 50 -6.21 -5.70 -9.09
CA ASP A 50 -6.92 -6.05 -10.33
C ASP A 50 -8.19 -6.92 -10.10
N THR A 51 -8.36 -7.43 -8.88
CA THR A 51 -9.47 -8.34 -8.51
C THR A 51 -10.66 -7.64 -7.84
N ILE A 52 -10.66 -6.31 -7.74
CA ILE A 52 -11.75 -5.56 -7.09
C ILE A 52 -12.67 -4.85 -8.06
N TYR A 53 -13.93 -4.71 -7.65
CA TYR A 53 -14.87 -3.81 -8.28
C TYR A 53 -14.69 -2.39 -7.73
N LEU A 54 -14.28 -1.46 -8.59
CA LEU A 54 -14.10 -0.05 -8.23
C LEU A 54 -15.26 0.80 -8.76
N ARG A 55 -15.70 1.78 -7.96
CA ARG A 55 -16.59 2.86 -8.38
C ARG A 55 -15.82 4.19 -8.43
N PRO A 56 -15.29 4.60 -9.59
CA PRO A 56 -14.42 5.78 -9.70
C PRO A 56 -15.10 7.07 -9.27
N ASP A 57 -16.42 7.22 -9.51
CA ASP A 57 -17.22 8.38 -9.09
C ASP A 57 -17.21 8.56 -7.57
N ARG A 58 -17.38 7.45 -6.83
CA ARG A 58 -17.38 7.46 -5.37
C ARG A 58 -15.99 7.64 -4.79
N LEU A 59 -14.98 7.05 -5.43
CA LEU A 59 -13.60 7.26 -5.05
C LEU A 59 -13.21 8.73 -5.24
N ALA A 60 -13.49 9.33 -6.40
CA ALA A 60 -13.22 10.73 -6.66
C ALA A 60 -13.92 11.65 -5.64
N ALA A 61 -15.21 11.41 -5.37
CA ALA A 61 -15.95 12.17 -4.36
C ALA A 61 -15.38 12.00 -2.94
N LEU A 62 -14.83 10.83 -2.60
CA LEU A 62 -14.14 10.61 -1.33
C LEU A 62 -12.83 11.39 -1.26
N LEU A 63 -12.03 11.37 -2.32
CA LEU A 63 -10.73 12.04 -2.38
C LEU A 63 -10.87 13.56 -2.39
N ALA A 64 -11.86 14.10 -3.11
CA ALA A 64 -12.12 15.54 -3.22
C ALA A 64 -12.66 16.21 -1.94
N LYS A 65 -12.94 15.45 -0.87
CA LYS A 65 -13.35 16.04 0.41
C LYS A 65 -12.22 16.89 0.98
N ASP A 66 -12.55 18.11 1.38
CA ASP A 66 -11.60 18.99 2.06
C ASP A 66 -11.16 18.38 3.40
N ARG A 67 -9.87 18.54 3.73
CA ARG A 67 -9.24 17.96 4.91
C ARG A 67 -8.31 18.98 5.54
N LEU A 68 -8.34 19.06 6.86
CA LEU A 68 -7.49 19.96 7.65
C LEU A 68 -5.99 19.66 7.48
N HIS A 69 -5.64 18.41 7.15
CA HIS A 69 -4.26 17.95 7.05
C HIS A 69 -3.94 17.45 5.65
N HIS A 70 -2.84 17.95 5.10
CA HIS A 70 -2.36 17.59 3.76
C HIS A 70 -1.69 16.21 3.71
N ARG A 71 -1.12 15.71 4.82
CA ARG A 71 -0.60 14.33 4.96
C ARG A 71 -1.72 13.35 5.32
N THR A 72 -2.27 12.69 4.30
CA THR A 72 -3.44 11.81 4.44
C THR A 72 -3.14 10.42 3.89
N TYR A 73 -3.41 9.39 4.70
CA TYR A 73 -3.42 7.98 4.30
C TYR A 73 -4.83 7.43 4.49
N ILE A 74 -5.48 6.99 3.41
CA ILE A 74 -6.87 6.52 3.40
C ILE A 74 -6.92 5.03 3.07
N GLY A 75 -7.65 4.26 3.85
CA GLY A 75 -7.91 2.86 3.56
C GLY A 75 -8.69 2.19 4.68
N CYS A 76 -8.84 0.87 4.58
CA CYS A 76 -9.34 0.07 5.69
C CYS A 76 -8.21 -0.14 6.69
N MET A 77 -8.11 0.81 7.62
CA MET A 77 -7.00 0.89 8.57
C MET A 77 -7.14 -0.21 9.61
N LYS A 78 -6.02 -0.88 9.85
CA LYS A 78 -5.90 -2.02 10.75
C LYS A 78 -4.69 -1.84 11.65
N LYS A 79 -4.84 -2.37 12.86
CA LYS A 79 -3.76 -2.57 13.83
C LYS A 79 -3.97 -3.93 14.50
N GLY A 80 -2.88 -4.61 14.85
CA GLY A 80 -2.98 -5.89 15.56
C GLY A 80 -1.66 -6.58 15.76
N PRO A 81 -1.68 -7.78 16.36
CA PRO A 81 -0.47 -8.50 16.69
C PRO A 81 0.32 -8.87 15.44
N VAL A 82 1.65 -8.79 15.53
CA VAL A 82 2.54 -9.29 14.47
C VAL A 82 2.44 -10.81 14.40
N VAL A 83 2.28 -11.34 13.18
CA VAL A 83 2.17 -12.78 12.95
C VAL A 83 3.57 -13.41 13.08
N SER A 84 3.89 -13.91 14.27
CA SER A 84 5.21 -14.45 14.61
C SER A 84 5.32 -15.99 14.55
N ASP A 85 4.24 -16.69 14.20
CA ASP A 85 4.26 -18.15 14.02
C ASP A 85 4.71 -18.52 12.58
N PRO A 86 5.84 -19.23 12.41
CA PRO A 86 6.36 -19.64 11.10
C PRO A 86 5.42 -20.51 10.27
N ASN A 87 4.43 -21.15 10.89
CA ASN A 87 3.47 -22.02 10.21
C ASN A 87 2.27 -21.24 9.65
N MET A 88 2.14 -19.96 9.97
CA MET A 88 1.07 -19.12 9.45
C MET A 88 1.44 -18.54 8.09
N LYS A 89 0.46 -18.46 7.18
CA LYS A 89 0.60 -17.93 5.81
C LYS A 89 1.33 -16.57 5.74
N TRP A 90 1.16 -15.75 6.77
CA TRP A 90 1.63 -14.37 6.84
C TRP A 90 2.73 -14.17 7.89
N TYR A 91 3.49 -15.22 8.19
CA TYR A 91 4.61 -15.13 9.12
C TYR A 91 5.56 -13.98 8.75
N GLU A 92 5.81 -13.09 9.70
CA GLU A 92 6.79 -12.03 9.55
C GLU A 92 8.13 -12.45 10.17
N SER A 93 9.08 -12.79 9.31
CA SER A 93 10.45 -13.11 9.70
C SER A 93 11.14 -12.01 10.53
N SER A 94 10.73 -10.75 10.35
CA SER A 94 11.26 -9.56 11.02
C SER A 94 10.45 -9.18 12.26
N TYR A 95 9.58 -10.05 12.79
CA TYR A 95 8.70 -9.73 13.92
C TYR A 95 9.44 -9.15 15.12
N GLY A 96 10.66 -9.61 15.39
CA GLY A 96 11.50 -9.10 16.48
C GLY A 96 11.89 -7.62 16.33
N LEU A 97 11.85 -7.06 15.12
CA LEU A 97 12.10 -5.64 14.85
C LEU A 97 10.82 -4.80 14.89
N LEU A 98 9.68 -5.39 14.51
CA LEU A 98 8.37 -4.71 14.51
C LEU A 98 7.75 -4.64 15.91
N GLY A 99 8.16 -5.55 16.81
CA GLY A 99 7.58 -5.69 18.14
C GLY A 99 6.34 -6.56 18.13
N ASN A 100 5.46 -6.35 19.12
CA ASN A 100 4.30 -7.22 19.31
C ASN A 100 3.11 -6.84 18.42
N GLU A 101 3.04 -5.61 17.90
CA GLU A 101 1.93 -5.12 17.09
C GLU A 101 2.43 -4.42 15.83
N TYR A 102 1.71 -4.60 14.73
CA TYR A 102 1.93 -3.82 13.52
C TYR A 102 1.63 -2.34 13.75
N PHE A 103 2.35 -1.47 13.03
CA PHE A 103 1.94 -0.08 12.86
C PHE A 103 0.55 -0.01 12.20
N MET A 104 -0.17 1.08 12.43
CA MET A 104 -1.45 1.28 11.75
C MET A 104 -1.22 1.36 10.24
N HIS A 105 -1.89 0.52 9.48
CA HIS A 105 -1.74 0.41 8.02
C HIS A 105 -3.08 0.14 7.36
N ALA A 106 -3.25 0.56 6.11
CA ALA A 106 -4.39 0.11 5.32
C ALA A 106 -4.20 -1.36 4.98
N SER A 107 -5.16 -2.19 5.36
CA SER A 107 -5.31 -3.56 4.90
C SER A 107 -6.30 -3.61 3.74
N GLY A 108 -6.06 -4.51 2.79
CA GLY A 108 -6.94 -4.82 1.67
C GLY A 108 -6.48 -4.28 0.33
N SER A 109 -7.39 -4.39 -0.63
CA SER A 109 -7.11 -4.24 -2.04
C SER A 109 -7.15 -2.80 -2.57
N LEU A 110 -7.39 -1.80 -1.71
CA LEU A 110 -7.47 -0.40 -2.12
C LEU A 110 -7.00 0.52 -0.98
N TYR A 111 -6.09 1.43 -1.29
CA TYR A 111 -5.75 2.56 -0.41
C TYR A 111 -5.26 3.77 -1.21
N ALA A 112 -5.33 4.96 -0.60
CA ALA A 112 -4.90 6.22 -1.19
C ALA A 112 -3.93 6.97 -0.28
N LEU A 113 -2.88 7.53 -0.86
CA LEU A 113 -1.88 8.36 -0.20
C LEU A 113 -1.90 9.76 -0.82
N SER A 114 -1.87 10.81 0.00
CA SER A 114 -1.76 12.17 -0.52
C SER A 114 -0.38 12.43 -1.12
N SER A 115 -0.30 13.45 -1.99
CA SER A 115 0.93 13.83 -2.67
C SER A 115 2.10 14.11 -1.72
N GLU A 116 1.84 14.75 -0.58
CA GLU A 116 2.87 14.99 0.43
C GLU A 116 3.41 13.70 1.05
N VAL A 117 2.56 12.70 1.27
CA VAL A 117 2.97 11.40 1.81
C VAL A 117 3.82 10.65 0.78
N VAL A 118 3.40 10.64 -0.48
CA VAL A 118 4.15 10.01 -1.56
C VAL A 118 5.47 10.73 -1.82
N GLY A 119 5.51 12.06 -1.75
CA GLY A 119 6.76 12.82 -1.85
C GLY A 119 7.74 12.51 -0.73
N ALA A 120 7.25 12.32 0.50
CA ALA A 120 8.09 11.85 1.61
C ALA A 120 8.63 10.43 1.39
N ILE A 121 7.82 9.53 0.82
CA ILE A 121 8.25 8.18 0.43
C ILE A 121 9.30 8.25 -0.69
N ALA A 122 9.07 9.07 -1.71
CA ALA A 122 9.93 9.18 -2.87
C ALA A 122 11.32 9.73 -2.53
N THR A 123 11.39 10.66 -1.57
CA THR A 123 12.66 11.23 -1.06
C THR A 123 13.36 10.33 -0.03
N THR A 124 12.76 9.20 0.36
CA THR A 124 13.36 8.28 1.32
C THR A 124 14.44 7.39 0.66
N ASN A 125 15.65 7.39 1.24
CA ASN A 125 16.72 6.46 0.86
C ASN A 125 16.36 5.02 1.25
N ASN A 126 16.73 4.05 0.40
CA ASN A 126 16.36 2.63 0.54
C ASN A 126 16.67 2.03 1.94
N ASP A 127 17.70 2.54 2.62
CA ASP A 127 18.07 2.08 3.98
C ASP A 127 17.04 2.42 5.08
N ARG A 128 16.19 3.43 4.87
CA ARG A 128 15.18 3.89 5.84
C ARG A 128 13.78 3.32 5.58
N VAL A 129 13.63 2.53 4.52
CA VAL A 129 12.34 1.94 4.08
C VAL A 129 11.87 0.81 5.01
N LYS A 130 12.70 0.41 5.98
CA LYS A 130 12.32 -0.56 7.03
C LYS A 130 11.10 -0.14 7.85
N ALA A 131 10.78 1.16 7.90
CA ALA A 131 9.56 1.67 8.55
C ALA A 131 8.29 1.56 7.67
N TYR A 132 8.44 1.36 6.37
CA TYR A 132 7.34 1.23 5.39
C TYR A 132 6.96 -0.22 5.09
N ASP A 133 7.32 -1.14 5.98
CA ASP A 133 6.84 -2.53 5.96
C ASP A 133 5.30 -2.58 6.01
N SER A 134 4.63 -1.54 6.52
CA SER A 134 3.17 -1.37 6.45
C SER A 134 2.58 -1.47 5.04
N LEU A 135 3.33 -1.13 3.98
CA LEU A 135 2.86 -1.25 2.59
C LEU A 135 2.83 -2.71 2.12
N ARG A 136 3.74 -3.57 2.62
CA ARG A 136 3.69 -5.04 2.43
C ARG A 136 2.46 -5.64 3.09
N HIS A 137 2.05 -5.07 4.23
CA HIS A 137 0.93 -5.55 5.01
C HIS A 137 -0.45 -5.17 4.43
N SER A 138 -0.49 -4.30 3.41
CA SER A 138 -1.74 -3.99 2.71
C SER A 138 -2.34 -5.20 1.99
N GLU A 139 -1.54 -6.18 1.58
CA GLU A 139 -2.05 -7.44 1.00
C GLU A 139 -2.56 -8.44 2.06
N HIS A 140 -2.36 -8.15 3.35
CA HIS A 140 -2.66 -9.08 4.41
C HIS A 140 -4.13 -8.96 4.85
N ASN A 141 -5.00 -9.75 4.24
CA ASN A 141 -6.38 -9.96 4.71
C ASN A 141 -6.42 -10.87 5.97
N ILE A 142 -5.77 -10.43 7.05
CA ILE A 142 -5.73 -11.14 8.37
C ILE A 142 -7.01 -10.90 9.21
N HIS A 143 -8.15 -10.61 8.58
CA HIS A 143 -9.40 -10.37 9.31
C HIS A 143 -9.83 -11.59 10.12
N TYR A 144 -9.60 -12.79 9.58
CA TYR A 144 -9.95 -14.05 10.21
C TYR A 144 -8.84 -15.08 10.01
N GLN A 145 -8.39 -15.71 11.10
CA GLN A 145 -7.69 -17.01 11.04
C GLN A 145 -8.24 -17.97 12.08
N GLY A 146 -8.52 -19.21 11.67
CA GLY A 146 -9.06 -20.25 12.56
C GLY A 146 -10.40 -19.89 13.20
N GLY A 147 -11.22 -19.06 12.56
CA GLY A 147 -12.52 -18.62 13.07
C GLY A 147 -12.46 -17.53 14.15
N LYS A 148 -11.28 -16.97 14.45
CA LYS A 148 -11.11 -15.83 15.37
C LYS A 148 -10.80 -14.56 14.59
N GLU A 149 -11.47 -13.48 14.98
CA GLU A 149 -11.17 -12.13 14.53
C GLU A 149 -9.85 -11.68 15.17
N LEU A 150 -8.86 -11.37 14.33
CA LEU A 150 -7.51 -11.05 14.80
C LEU A 150 -7.30 -9.54 15.00
N THR A 151 -8.12 -8.70 14.39
CA THR A 151 -8.00 -7.23 14.44
C THR A 151 -9.32 -6.53 14.18
N ASP A 152 -9.52 -5.39 14.85
CA ASP A 152 -10.54 -4.42 14.46
C ASP A 152 -10.12 -3.70 13.17
N VAL A 153 -11.05 -3.56 12.22
CA VAL A 153 -10.81 -2.85 10.96
C VAL A 153 -11.83 -1.76 10.76
N SER A 154 -11.32 -0.55 10.60
CA SER A 154 -12.12 0.64 10.35
C SER A 154 -11.65 1.30 9.05
N CYS A 155 -12.57 1.42 8.09
CA CYS A 155 -12.29 2.16 6.85
C CYS A 155 -12.39 3.66 7.13
N THR A 156 -11.23 4.28 7.29
CA THR A 156 -11.05 5.66 7.74
C THR A 156 -9.79 6.27 7.11
N TYR A 157 -9.49 7.51 7.45
CA TYR A 157 -8.22 8.15 7.12
C TYR A 157 -7.36 8.31 8.37
N TYR A 158 -6.05 8.17 8.20
CA TYR A 158 -5.05 8.40 9.23
C TYR A 158 -4.16 9.57 8.83
N HIS A 159 -3.88 10.43 9.80
CA HIS A 159 -2.95 11.55 9.63
C HIS A 159 -1.56 11.11 10.06
N LEU A 160 -0.63 11.18 9.12
CA LEU A 160 0.78 10.89 9.38
C LEU A 160 1.43 12.14 9.96
N THR A 161 1.85 12.06 11.23
CA THR A 161 2.55 13.13 11.96
C THR A 161 3.98 13.30 11.50
#